data_AF-A0A8H4UZQ9-F1
#
_entry.id   AF-A0A8H4UZQ9-F1
#
_cell.length_a   1.000
_cell.length_b   1.000
_cell.length_c   1.000
_cell.angle_alpha   90.00
_cell.angle_beta   90.00
_cell.angle_gamma   90.00
#
_symmetry.space_group_name_H-M   'P 1'
#
loop_
_entity.id
_entity.type
_entity.pdbx_description
1 polymer ?
#
loop_
_entity_poly.entity_id
_entity_poly.type
_entity_poly.pdbx_seq_one_letter_code
_entity_poly.pdbx_strand_id
1 'polypeptide(L)'
;AIDTPGILDHPLEEMNTIEMQSITAIAHLRSAILYFMDLSEQCGYSVVDQVKLFNSIKPLFANKLVFIVINKIDVKRPEDLDPETKELLDSVLKQGNVEMLQLSCTTTEGVTNVKNAACDKLIAERVSQKLKAGTNSSGNPSGRLGEVLSRIHVAQPIGGVRESFIPDAVKNLQKYDKEDPNRRKLERDIEEENGGAGVYSVDLQKNYTLANDEWKYDKIPEIWNGKNIYDYVDPDIEAKLAALEEEEEKLEADGFYDSDDSVEDAEDAEIRMKADLIRDK
;
A
#
# COMPACT_ATOMS: atom_id res chain seq x y z
N ALA A 1 -11.10 -18.37 -12.86
CA ALA A 1 -11.97 -19.50 -13.23
C ALA A 1 -11.43 -20.09 -14.53
N ILE A 2 -11.55 -21.40 -14.71
CA ILE A 2 -11.19 -22.06 -15.98
C ILE A 2 -12.52 -22.48 -16.58
N ASP A 3 -12.83 -21.96 -17.76
CA ASP A 3 -14.00 -22.38 -18.50
C ASP A 3 -13.67 -23.68 -19.24
N THR A 4 -14.61 -24.62 -19.23
CA THR A 4 -14.45 -25.93 -19.84
C THR A 4 -15.48 -26.07 -20.95
N PRO A 5 -15.12 -26.54 -22.15
CA PRO A 5 -16.14 -26.92 -23.12
C PRO A 5 -17.08 -27.98 -22.51
N GLY A 6 -18.36 -27.91 -22.89
CA GLY A 6 -19.38 -28.84 -22.38
C GLY A 6 -19.05 -30.30 -22.65
N ILE A 7 -19.49 -31.20 -21.77
CA ILE A 7 -19.29 -32.65 -21.87
C ILE A 7 -20.67 -33.29 -22.11
N LEU A 8 -20.76 -34.19 -23.08
CA LEU A 8 -21.96 -34.96 -23.37
C LEU A 8 -21.96 -36.35 -22.71
N ASP A 9 -23.14 -36.94 -22.58
CA ASP A 9 -23.35 -38.24 -21.91
C ASP A 9 -23.08 -39.41 -22.87
N HIS A 10 -21.80 -39.67 -23.14
CA HIS A 10 -21.33 -40.88 -23.83
C HIS A 10 -20.02 -41.40 -23.19
N PRO A 11 -19.63 -42.67 -23.44
CA PRO A 11 -18.44 -43.26 -22.84
C PRO A 11 -17.18 -42.43 -23.07
N LEU A 12 -16.26 -42.47 -22.12
CA LEU A 12 -14.97 -41.75 -22.17
C LEU A 12 -14.17 -42.07 -23.45
N GLU A 13 -14.31 -43.29 -23.96
CA GLU A 13 -13.61 -43.80 -25.15
C GLU A 13 -14.11 -43.17 -26.45
N GLU A 14 -15.34 -42.63 -26.45
CA GLU A 14 -15.99 -42.02 -27.62
C GLU A 14 -15.96 -40.49 -27.57
N MET A 15 -15.29 -39.89 -26.57
CA MET A 15 -15.24 -38.44 -26.39
C MET A 15 -14.34 -37.74 -27.41
N ASN A 16 -14.81 -36.58 -27.86
CA ASN A 16 -14.04 -35.74 -28.78
C ASN A 16 -12.82 -35.11 -28.12
N THR A 17 -11.87 -34.65 -28.92
CA THR A 17 -10.66 -33.95 -28.42
C THR A 17 -10.99 -32.73 -27.56
N ILE A 18 -12.09 -32.04 -27.86
CA ILE A 18 -12.59 -30.88 -27.11
C ILE A 18 -13.09 -31.32 -25.72
N GLU A 19 -13.87 -32.39 -25.63
CA GLU A 19 -14.41 -32.91 -24.36
C GLU A 19 -13.30 -33.54 -23.50
N MET A 20 -12.33 -34.18 -24.14
CA MET A 20 -11.14 -34.72 -23.49
C MET A 20 -10.30 -33.63 -22.81
N GLN A 21 -10.33 -32.39 -23.30
CA GLN A 21 -9.69 -31.27 -22.59
C GLN A 21 -10.38 -31.00 -21.25
N SER A 22 -11.71 -31.01 -21.22
CA SER A 22 -12.50 -30.84 -19.99
C SER A 22 -12.24 -31.97 -18.99
N ILE A 23 -12.22 -33.22 -19.45
CA ILE A 23 -11.88 -34.38 -18.61
C ILE A 23 -10.46 -34.27 -18.05
N THR A 24 -9.49 -33.88 -18.88
CA THR A 24 -8.09 -33.74 -18.45
C THR A 24 -7.94 -32.65 -17.39
N ALA A 25 -8.62 -31.52 -17.58
CA ALA A 25 -8.67 -30.42 -16.61
C ALA A 25 -9.30 -30.87 -15.29
N ILE A 26 -10.47 -31.52 -15.37
CA ILE A 26 -11.18 -32.07 -14.20
C ILE A 26 -10.35 -33.14 -13.50
N ALA A 27 -9.54 -33.95 -14.18
CA ALA A 27 -8.73 -34.98 -13.54
C ALA A 27 -7.50 -34.38 -12.82
N HIS A 28 -6.74 -33.51 -13.48
CA HIS A 28 -5.41 -33.11 -13.01
C HIS A 28 -5.38 -31.83 -12.18
N LEU A 29 -6.34 -30.92 -12.35
CA LEU A 29 -6.33 -29.65 -11.63
C LEU A 29 -6.82 -29.83 -10.19
N ARG A 30 -6.04 -29.32 -9.23
CA ARG A 30 -6.41 -29.27 -7.81
C ARG A 30 -7.25 -28.01 -7.51
N SER A 31 -8.50 -28.05 -7.92
CA SER A 31 -9.48 -26.96 -7.79
C SER A 31 -10.82 -27.48 -7.26
N ALA A 32 -11.65 -26.54 -6.81
CA ALA A 32 -13.08 -26.81 -6.63
C ALA A 32 -13.75 -26.96 -8.01
N ILE A 33 -14.78 -27.80 -8.07
CA ILE A 33 -15.56 -28.08 -9.26
C ILE A 33 -16.94 -27.45 -9.07
N LEU A 34 -17.34 -26.64 -10.04
CA LEU A 34 -18.67 -26.04 -10.12
C LEU A 34 -19.42 -26.76 -11.23
N TYR A 35 -20.37 -27.61 -10.85
CA TYR A 35 -21.23 -28.32 -11.78
C TYR A 35 -22.51 -27.51 -11.98
N PHE A 36 -22.66 -26.92 -13.18
CA PHE A 36 -23.81 -26.06 -13.48
C PHE A 36 -24.99 -26.90 -13.96
N MET A 37 -26.14 -26.70 -13.32
CA MET A 37 -27.42 -27.32 -13.68
C MET A 37 -28.44 -26.25 -14.06
N ASP A 38 -29.30 -26.56 -15.02
CA ASP A 38 -30.41 -25.72 -15.45
C ASP A 38 -31.72 -26.48 -15.22
N LEU A 39 -32.50 -26.07 -14.22
CA LEU A 39 -33.78 -26.69 -13.89
C LEU A 39 -34.91 -26.29 -14.85
N SER A 40 -34.70 -25.27 -15.68
CA SER A 40 -35.71 -24.81 -16.64
C SER A 40 -35.80 -25.68 -17.91
N GLU A 41 -34.86 -26.62 -18.10
CA GLU A 41 -34.72 -27.50 -19.28
C GLU A 41 -34.52 -26.75 -20.62
N GLN A 42 -34.34 -25.43 -20.59
CA GLN A 42 -34.06 -24.61 -21.77
C GLN A 42 -32.69 -24.89 -22.39
N CYS A 43 -31.80 -25.61 -21.69
CA CYS A 43 -30.51 -26.06 -22.20
C CYS A 43 -30.61 -27.23 -23.19
N GLY A 44 -31.82 -27.77 -23.43
CA GLY A 44 -32.06 -28.89 -24.35
C GLY A 44 -31.88 -30.27 -23.72
N TYR A 45 -31.63 -30.33 -22.40
CA TYR A 45 -31.50 -31.58 -21.63
C TYR A 45 -32.44 -31.59 -20.43
N SER A 46 -33.06 -32.74 -20.18
CA SER A 46 -33.92 -32.93 -19.01
C SER A 46 -33.11 -32.89 -17.71
N VAL A 47 -33.76 -32.57 -16.58
CA VAL A 47 -33.08 -32.62 -15.27
C VAL A 47 -32.56 -34.03 -14.96
N VAL A 48 -33.26 -35.07 -15.44
CA VAL A 48 -32.87 -36.47 -15.26
C VAL A 48 -31.54 -36.77 -15.96
N ASP A 49 -31.36 -36.30 -17.19
CA ASP A 49 -30.13 -36.54 -17.95
C ASP A 49 -28.96 -35.74 -17.39
N GLN A 50 -29.19 -34.52 -16.90
CA GLN A 50 -28.18 -33.76 -16.16
C GLN A 50 -27.70 -34.53 -14.92
N VAL A 51 -28.60 -35.14 -14.15
CA VAL A 51 -28.21 -35.96 -12.99
C VAL A 51 -27.49 -37.25 -13.39
N LYS A 52 -27.87 -37.90 -14.50
CA LYS A 52 -27.14 -39.07 -15.03
C LYS A 52 -25.69 -38.71 -15.38
N LEU A 53 -25.50 -37.60 -16.09
CA LEU A 53 -24.17 -37.09 -16.43
C LEU A 53 -23.34 -36.79 -15.18
N PHE A 54 -23.93 -36.15 -14.16
CA PHE A 54 -23.23 -35.93 -12.88
C PHE A 54 -22.74 -37.25 -12.27
N ASN A 55 -23.59 -38.28 -12.26
CA ASN A 55 -23.24 -39.59 -11.70
C ASN A 55 -22.16 -40.32 -12.52
N SER A 56 -22.14 -40.15 -13.85
CA SER A 56 -21.14 -40.77 -14.72
C SER A 56 -19.74 -40.16 -14.52
N ILE A 57 -19.65 -38.84 -14.35
CA ILE A 57 -18.37 -38.13 -14.15
C ILE A 57 -17.95 -38.02 -12.68
N LYS A 58 -18.83 -38.34 -11.73
CA LYS A 58 -18.57 -38.30 -10.28
C LYS A 58 -17.26 -38.97 -9.85
N PRO A 59 -16.84 -40.13 -10.40
CA PRO A 59 -15.55 -40.74 -10.04
C PRO A 59 -14.33 -39.85 -10.30
N LEU A 60 -14.42 -38.90 -11.25
CA LEU A 60 -13.35 -37.95 -11.59
C LEU A 60 -13.19 -36.85 -10.52
N PHE A 61 -14.18 -36.68 -9.65
CA PHE A 61 -14.20 -35.66 -8.60
C PHE A 61 -13.53 -36.11 -7.30
N ALA A 62 -12.85 -37.26 -7.31
CA ALA A 62 -12.17 -37.79 -6.13
C ALA A 62 -11.19 -36.77 -5.53
N ASN A 63 -11.29 -36.57 -4.21
CA ASN A 63 -10.50 -35.60 -3.44
C ASN A 63 -10.66 -34.12 -3.88
N LYS A 64 -11.83 -33.75 -4.41
CA LYS A 64 -12.16 -32.36 -4.80
C LYS A 64 -13.47 -31.92 -4.18
N LEU A 65 -13.57 -30.62 -3.88
CA LEU A 65 -14.83 -30.01 -3.48
C LEU A 65 -15.72 -29.86 -4.71
N VAL A 66 -16.97 -30.29 -4.59
CA VAL A 66 -17.95 -30.24 -5.67
C VAL A 66 -19.13 -29.38 -5.23
N PHE A 67 -19.50 -28.42 -6.07
CA PHE A 67 -20.64 -27.56 -5.89
C PHE A 67 -21.61 -27.78 -7.04
N ILE A 68 -22.87 -28.08 -6.73
CA ILE A 68 -23.94 -28.07 -7.71
C ILE A 68 -24.49 -26.66 -7.74
N VAL A 69 -24.34 -25.99 -8.88
CA VAL A 69 -24.75 -24.60 -9.09
C VAL A 69 -25.97 -24.59 -9.98
N ILE A 70 -27.10 -24.26 -9.40
CA ILE A 70 -28.37 -24.14 -10.12
C ILE A 70 -28.42 -22.75 -10.74
N ASN A 71 -28.39 -22.70 -12.07
CA ASN A 71 -28.52 -21.48 -12.85
C ASN A 71 -29.97 -21.26 -13.29
N LYS A 72 -30.29 -20.03 -13.69
CA LYS A 72 -31.62 -19.58 -14.14
C LYS A 72 -32.73 -19.70 -13.09
N ILE A 73 -32.40 -19.41 -11.83
CA ILE A 73 -33.38 -19.39 -10.73
C ILE A 73 -34.49 -18.33 -10.90
N ASP A 74 -34.31 -17.39 -11.84
CA ASP A 74 -35.35 -16.45 -12.27
C ASP A 74 -36.50 -17.13 -13.04
N VAL A 75 -36.23 -18.30 -13.64
CA VAL A 75 -37.23 -19.07 -14.41
C VAL A 75 -37.84 -20.19 -13.57
N LYS A 76 -37.00 -21.01 -12.92
CA LYS A 76 -37.46 -22.14 -12.08
C LYS A 76 -36.54 -22.32 -10.88
N ARG A 77 -37.10 -22.22 -9.66
CA ARG A 77 -36.34 -22.45 -8.43
C ARG A 77 -36.38 -23.93 -8.04
N PRO A 78 -35.42 -24.41 -7.22
CA PRO A 78 -35.44 -25.79 -6.72
C PRO A 78 -36.68 -26.12 -5.88
N GLU A 79 -37.33 -25.09 -5.32
CA GLU A 79 -38.55 -25.19 -4.53
C GLU A 79 -39.78 -25.52 -5.39
N ASP A 80 -39.75 -25.12 -6.66
CA ASP A 80 -40.83 -25.28 -7.64
C ASP A 80 -40.73 -26.59 -8.44
N LEU A 81 -39.82 -27.49 -8.05
CA LEU A 81 -39.66 -28.79 -8.69
C LEU A 81 -40.71 -29.80 -8.22
N ASP A 82 -41.10 -30.68 -9.14
CA ASP A 82 -41.93 -31.84 -8.83
C ASP A 82 -41.24 -32.76 -7.80
N PRO A 83 -42.01 -33.45 -6.93
CA PRO A 83 -41.43 -34.28 -5.87
C PRO A 83 -40.41 -35.31 -6.36
N GLU A 84 -40.67 -35.96 -7.50
CA GLU A 84 -39.76 -36.96 -8.09
C GLU A 84 -38.41 -36.36 -8.50
N THR A 85 -38.42 -35.20 -9.16
CA THR A 85 -37.20 -34.52 -9.59
C THR A 85 -36.43 -33.95 -8.40
N LYS A 86 -37.16 -33.50 -7.37
CA LYS A 86 -36.56 -33.03 -6.13
C LYS A 86 -35.87 -34.16 -5.37
N GLU A 87 -36.48 -35.34 -5.30
CA GLU A 87 -35.82 -36.53 -4.74
C GLU A 87 -34.56 -36.91 -5.51
N LEU A 88 -34.58 -36.77 -6.85
CA LEU A 88 -33.41 -37.01 -7.68
C LEU A 88 -32.26 -36.03 -7.33
N LEU A 89 -32.56 -34.74 -7.21
CA LEU A 89 -31.58 -33.72 -6.80
C LEU A 89 -31.04 -33.98 -5.38
N ASP A 90 -31.92 -34.29 -4.44
CA ASP A 90 -31.56 -34.62 -3.06
C ASP A 90 -30.69 -35.89 -2.97
N SER A 91 -30.91 -36.86 -3.87
CA SER A 91 -30.08 -38.06 -3.96
C SER A 91 -28.62 -37.71 -4.28
N VAL A 92 -28.39 -36.70 -5.12
CA VAL A 92 -27.04 -36.25 -5.47
C VAL A 92 -26.37 -35.55 -4.29
N LEU A 93 -27.13 -34.71 -3.58
CA LEU A 93 -26.63 -33.96 -2.42
C LEU A 93 -26.26 -34.87 -1.24
N LYS A 94 -27.00 -35.98 -1.04
CA LYS A 94 -26.74 -36.93 0.06
C LYS A 94 -25.48 -37.78 -0.16
N GLN A 95 -25.06 -38.00 -1.40
CA GLN A 95 -24.04 -38.99 -1.73
C GLN A 95 -22.60 -38.48 -1.72
N GLY A 96 -22.30 -37.36 -1.04
CA GLY A 96 -20.93 -36.86 -0.92
C GLY A 96 -20.81 -35.50 -0.24
N ASN A 97 -19.60 -34.95 -0.25
CA ASN A 97 -19.30 -33.57 0.17
C ASN A 97 -19.71 -32.59 -0.94
N VAL A 98 -20.98 -32.64 -1.34
CA VAL A 98 -21.55 -31.84 -2.43
C VAL A 98 -22.48 -30.80 -1.82
N GLU A 99 -22.30 -29.54 -2.18
CA GLU A 99 -23.16 -28.45 -1.72
C GLU A 99 -23.94 -27.86 -2.90
N MET A 100 -25.21 -27.55 -2.67
CA MET A 100 -26.05 -26.85 -3.63
C MET A 100 -25.93 -25.33 -3.44
N LEU A 101 -25.71 -24.63 -4.55
CA LEU A 101 -25.70 -23.18 -4.64
C LEU A 101 -26.64 -22.74 -5.75
N GLN A 102 -27.16 -21.52 -5.65
CA GLN A 102 -28.17 -20.98 -6.55
C GLN A 102 -27.70 -19.64 -7.10
N LEU A 103 -27.87 -19.42 -8.41
CA LEU A 103 -27.62 -18.13 -9.05
C LEU A 103 -28.48 -17.89 -10.28
N SER A 104 -28.62 -16.62 -10.65
CA SER A 104 -29.13 -16.22 -11.97
C SER A 104 -28.17 -15.21 -12.59
N CYS A 105 -27.72 -15.51 -13.81
CA CYS A 105 -26.92 -14.58 -14.60
C CYS A 105 -27.73 -13.38 -15.11
N THR A 106 -29.05 -13.52 -15.26
CA THR A 106 -29.93 -12.46 -15.75
C THR A 106 -30.18 -11.40 -14.69
N THR A 107 -30.54 -11.83 -13.47
CA THR A 107 -30.84 -10.91 -12.37
C THR A 107 -29.59 -10.57 -11.55
N THR A 108 -28.45 -11.22 -11.82
CA THR A 108 -27.21 -11.19 -11.04
C THR A 108 -27.34 -11.69 -9.59
N GLU A 109 -28.50 -12.26 -9.23
CA GLU A 109 -28.77 -12.86 -7.93
C GLU A 109 -27.85 -14.06 -7.70
N GLY A 110 -27.24 -14.15 -6.52
CA GLY A 110 -26.44 -15.30 -6.10
C GLY A 110 -25.04 -15.42 -6.72
N VAL A 111 -24.71 -14.71 -7.82
CA VAL A 111 -23.41 -14.82 -8.52
C VAL A 111 -22.22 -14.58 -7.57
N THR A 112 -22.27 -13.49 -6.79
CA THR A 112 -21.19 -13.18 -5.84
C THR A 112 -21.17 -14.17 -4.68
N ASN A 113 -22.33 -14.66 -4.24
CA ASN A 113 -22.42 -15.64 -3.16
C ASN A 113 -21.77 -16.97 -3.56
N VAL A 114 -22.09 -17.48 -4.75
CA VAL A 114 -21.49 -18.73 -5.26
C VAL A 114 -19.98 -18.63 -5.37
N LYS A 115 -19.48 -17.51 -5.89
CA LYS A 115 -18.03 -17.23 -5.96
C LYS A 115 -17.40 -17.30 -4.57
N ASN A 116 -17.96 -16.60 -3.59
CA ASN A 116 -17.38 -16.51 -2.25
C ASN A 116 -17.44 -17.88 -1.54
N ALA A 117 -18.58 -18.57 -1.57
CA ALA A 117 -18.75 -19.89 -0.95
C ALA A 117 -17.76 -20.93 -1.50
N ALA A 118 -17.57 -20.97 -2.83
CA ALA A 118 -16.60 -21.86 -3.46
C ALA A 118 -15.15 -21.51 -3.09
N CYS A 119 -14.81 -20.22 -3.08
CA CYS A 119 -13.48 -19.76 -2.69
C CYS A 119 -13.17 -20.06 -1.22
N ASP A 120 -14.08 -19.75 -0.30
CA ASP A 120 -13.87 -19.88 1.14
C ASP A 120 -13.69 -21.34 1.54
N LYS A 121 -14.51 -22.25 1.01
CA LYS A 121 -14.34 -23.69 1.26
C LYS A 121 -13.06 -24.25 0.67
N LEU A 122 -12.68 -23.83 -0.55
CA LEU A 122 -11.42 -24.25 -1.16
C LEU A 122 -10.21 -23.72 -0.35
N ILE A 123 -10.29 -22.50 0.16
CA ILE A 123 -9.26 -21.94 1.05
C ILE A 123 -9.20 -22.74 2.35
N ALA A 124 -10.33 -23.03 2.99
CA ALA A 124 -10.39 -23.81 4.22
C ALA A 124 -9.75 -25.19 4.06
N GLU A 125 -10.06 -25.89 2.97
CA GLU A 125 -9.45 -27.19 2.67
C GLU A 125 -7.93 -27.05 2.42
N ARG A 126 -7.50 -26.09 1.60
CA ARG A 126 -6.07 -25.85 1.31
C ARG A 126 -5.28 -25.47 2.56
N VAL A 127 -5.85 -24.65 3.44
CA VAL A 127 -5.25 -24.31 4.73
C VAL A 127 -5.14 -25.56 5.60
N SER A 128 -6.18 -26.40 5.67
CA SER A 128 -6.13 -27.65 6.43
C SER A 128 -5.05 -28.61 5.91
N GLN A 129 -4.90 -28.73 4.59
CA GLN A 129 -3.86 -29.55 3.96
C GLN A 129 -2.46 -28.97 4.23
N LYS A 130 -2.30 -27.65 4.18
CA LYS A 130 -1.05 -26.95 4.48
C LYS A 130 -0.65 -27.09 5.94
N LEU A 131 -1.61 -27.05 6.86
CA LEU A 131 -1.39 -27.31 8.28
C LEU A 131 -0.91 -28.74 8.48
N LYS A 132 -1.66 -29.74 7.96
CA LYS A 132 -1.29 -31.17 8.04
C LYS A 132 0.11 -31.45 7.47
N ALA A 133 0.46 -30.83 6.35
CA ALA A 133 1.77 -31.02 5.72
C ALA A 133 2.92 -30.29 6.44
N GLY A 134 2.62 -29.21 7.17
CA GLY A 134 3.59 -28.38 7.87
C GLY A 134 3.77 -28.70 9.36
N THR A 135 2.99 -29.64 9.91
CA THR A 135 3.08 -30.10 11.31
C THR A 135 3.84 -31.42 11.41
N ASN A 136 4.73 -31.50 12.39
CA ASN A 136 5.53 -32.70 12.68
C ASN A 136 4.66 -33.74 13.37
N SER A 137 5.15 -34.98 13.52
CA SER A 137 4.49 -36.02 14.35
C SER A 137 4.27 -35.59 15.81
N SER A 138 5.05 -34.60 16.30
CA SER A 138 4.90 -34.00 17.63
C SER A 138 3.93 -32.80 17.68
N GLY A 139 3.23 -32.47 16.58
CA GLY A 139 2.28 -31.36 16.51
C GLY A 139 2.89 -29.96 16.39
N ASN A 140 4.22 -29.85 16.42
CA ASN A 140 4.91 -28.57 16.25
C ASN A 140 4.99 -28.18 14.76
N PRO A 141 4.73 -26.91 14.41
CA PRO A 141 4.91 -26.42 13.04
C PRO A 141 6.40 -26.34 12.67
N SER A 142 6.77 -26.83 11.49
CA SER A 142 8.16 -26.84 10.99
C SER A 142 8.27 -26.35 9.55
N GLY A 143 9.49 -25.98 9.15
CA GLY A 143 9.83 -25.49 7.82
C GLY A 143 9.03 -24.25 7.43
N ARG A 144 8.46 -24.27 6.22
CA ARG A 144 7.71 -23.16 5.62
C ARG A 144 6.49 -22.72 6.44
N LEU A 145 5.88 -23.61 7.23
CA LEU A 145 4.73 -23.23 8.07
C LEU A 145 5.18 -22.37 9.25
N GLY A 146 6.34 -22.67 9.85
CA GLY A 146 6.92 -21.84 10.92
C GLY A 146 7.25 -20.41 10.47
N GLU A 147 7.84 -20.25 9.28
CA GLU A 147 8.12 -18.94 8.66
C GLU A 147 6.85 -18.14 8.30
N VAL A 148 5.74 -18.82 8.05
CA VAL A 148 4.45 -18.17 7.81
C VAL A 148 3.82 -17.77 9.14
N LEU A 149 3.91 -18.62 10.16
CA LEU A 149 3.37 -18.33 11.49
C LEU A 149 4.07 -17.13 12.14
N SER A 150 5.37 -16.94 11.94
CA SER A 150 6.07 -15.74 12.42
C SER A 150 5.55 -14.44 11.78
N ARG A 151 5.05 -14.50 10.53
CA ARG A 151 4.43 -13.36 9.85
C ARG A 151 2.97 -13.12 10.26
N ILE A 152 2.24 -14.18 10.59
CA ILE A 152 0.85 -14.10 11.04
C ILE A 152 0.78 -13.65 12.52
N HIS A 153 1.83 -13.93 13.30
CA HIS A 153 1.89 -13.56 14.70
C HIS A 153 1.87 -12.03 14.87
N VAL A 154 0.79 -11.54 15.49
CA VAL A 154 0.66 -10.14 15.90
C VAL A 154 1.17 -10.00 17.34
N ALA A 155 2.29 -9.30 17.51
CA ALA A 155 2.85 -9.03 18.83
C ALA A 155 1.89 -8.19 19.69
N GLN A 156 1.71 -8.59 20.95
CA GLN A 156 0.89 -7.84 21.90
C GLN A 156 1.78 -6.94 22.75
N PRO A 157 1.45 -5.64 22.89
CA PRO A 157 2.26 -4.73 23.69
C PRO A 157 2.17 -5.06 25.17
N ILE A 158 3.32 -5.05 25.86
CA ILE A 158 3.40 -5.28 27.31
C ILE A 158 3.39 -3.90 28.01
N GLY A 159 2.19 -3.43 28.33
CA GLY A 159 1.97 -2.23 29.16
C GLY A 159 2.21 -0.88 28.47
N GLY A 160 1.66 0.18 29.10
CA GLY A 160 1.74 1.57 28.65
C GLY A 160 0.61 1.97 27.69
N VAL A 161 -0.02 3.12 27.95
CA VAL A 161 -0.96 3.75 27.02
C VAL A 161 -0.20 4.83 26.25
N ARG A 162 -0.12 4.68 24.93
CA ARG A 162 0.29 5.75 24.01
C ARG A 162 -0.90 6.08 23.14
N GLU A 163 -1.46 7.26 23.32
CA GLU A 163 -2.60 7.70 22.52
C GLU A 163 -2.13 8.07 21.10
N SER A 164 -2.96 7.76 20.11
CA SER A 164 -2.76 8.23 18.75
C SER A 164 -3.20 9.69 18.66
N PHE A 165 -2.29 10.59 18.28
CA PHE A 165 -2.64 11.99 18.03
C PHE A 165 -2.98 12.19 16.54
N ILE A 166 -4.26 12.36 16.25
CA ILE A 166 -4.77 12.74 14.92
C ILE A 166 -5.37 14.14 15.05
N PRO A 167 -4.76 15.18 14.44
CA PRO A 167 -5.28 16.54 14.50
C PRO A 167 -6.71 16.63 13.94
N ASP A 168 -7.55 17.46 14.56
CA ASP A 168 -8.95 17.62 14.14
C ASP A 168 -9.08 18.22 12.73
N ALA A 169 -8.10 19.02 12.31
CA ALA A 169 -8.00 19.52 10.94
C ALA A 169 -7.95 18.39 9.91
N VAL A 170 -7.30 17.25 10.22
CA VAL A 170 -7.21 16.09 9.32
C VAL A 170 -8.51 15.28 9.34
N LYS A 171 -9.15 15.14 10.51
CA LYS A 171 -10.43 14.42 10.64
C LYS A 171 -11.56 15.13 9.89
N ASN A 172 -11.57 16.46 9.94
CA ASN A 172 -12.57 17.30 9.28
C ASN A 172 -12.24 17.59 7.81
N LEU A 173 -11.07 17.16 7.33
CA LEU A 173 -10.68 17.38 5.95
C LEU A 173 -11.58 16.57 5.01
N GLN A 174 -12.25 17.26 4.08
CA GLN A 174 -13.04 16.60 3.06
C GLN A 174 -12.14 15.75 2.17
N LYS A 175 -12.62 14.55 1.81
CA LYS A 175 -11.91 13.65 0.92
C LYS A 175 -11.76 14.34 -0.44
N TYR A 176 -10.54 14.34 -0.95
CA TYR A 176 -10.27 14.91 -2.25
C TYR A 176 -10.95 14.10 -3.37
N ASP A 177 -11.72 14.81 -4.20
CA ASP A 177 -12.27 14.30 -5.44
C ASP A 177 -11.73 15.14 -6.61
N LYS A 178 -11.31 14.48 -7.68
CA LYS A 178 -10.75 15.13 -8.87
C LYS A 178 -11.85 15.70 -9.76
N GLU A 179 -13.02 15.06 -9.76
CA GLU A 179 -14.13 15.44 -10.64
C GLU A 179 -15.01 16.54 -10.03
N ASP A 180 -14.78 16.91 -8.77
CA ASP A 180 -15.50 18.02 -8.11
C ASP A 180 -15.04 19.38 -8.67
N PRO A 181 -15.94 20.19 -9.24
CA PRO A 181 -15.62 21.52 -9.76
C PRO A 181 -15.10 22.49 -8.70
N ASN A 182 -15.49 22.31 -7.42
CA ASN A 182 -15.09 23.16 -6.31
C ASN A 182 -13.91 22.57 -5.52
N ARG A 183 -13.20 21.58 -6.07
CA ARG A 183 -12.02 21.00 -5.43
C ARG A 183 -10.95 22.06 -5.16
N ARG A 184 -10.20 21.87 -4.08
CA ARG A 184 -8.99 22.66 -3.83
C ARG A 184 -8.05 22.53 -5.03
N LYS A 185 -7.53 23.65 -5.53
CA LYS A 185 -6.46 23.64 -6.53
C LYS A 185 -5.20 23.06 -5.90
N LEU A 186 -4.63 22.06 -6.55
CA LEU A 186 -3.32 21.53 -6.17
C LEU A 186 -2.23 22.27 -6.93
N GLU A 187 -1.00 22.22 -6.43
CA GLU A 187 0.18 22.80 -7.11
C GLU A 187 0.36 22.28 -8.53
N ARG A 188 -0.03 21.03 -8.79
CA ARG A 188 -0.03 20.45 -10.13
C ARG A 188 -1.00 21.17 -11.09
N ASP A 189 -2.18 21.56 -10.62
CA ASP A 189 -3.14 22.30 -11.47
C ASP A 189 -2.57 23.69 -11.80
N ILE A 190 -1.89 24.32 -10.84
CA ILE A 190 -1.21 25.62 -11.01
C ILE A 190 -0.04 25.52 -11.99
N GLU A 191 0.74 24.43 -11.91
CA GLU A 191 1.83 24.16 -12.85
C GLU A 191 1.31 24.03 -14.29
N GLU A 192 0.25 23.23 -14.50
CA GLU A 192 -0.37 23.05 -15.82
C GLU A 192 -0.93 24.38 -16.38
N GLU A 193 -1.52 25.24 -15.54
CA GLU A 193 -1.99 26.58 -15.92
C GLU A 193 -0.85 27.53 -16.32
N ASN A 194 0.34 27.40 -15.72
CA ASN A 194 1.47 28.35 -15.88
C ASN A 194 2.58 27.86 -16.83
N GLY A 195 2.22 27.03 -17.82
CA GLY A 195 3.16 26.60 -18.88
C GLY A 195 3.71 25.19 -18.71
N GLY A 196 3.28 24.46 -17.67
CA GLY A 196 3.56 23.04 -17.49
C GLY A 196 5.00 22.73 -17.06
N ALA A 197 5.28 21.43 -17.02
CA ALA A 197 6.54 20.89 -16.54
C ALA A 197 7.73 21.40 -17.37
N GLY A 198 8.72 21.98 -16.68
CA GLY A 198 9.95 22.50 -17.28
C GLY A 198 9.92 23.99 -17.64
N VAL A 199 8.75 24.64 -17.63
CA VAL A 199 8.61 26.09 -17.81
C VAL A 199 8.20 26.76 -16.50
N TYR A 200 7.28 26.15 -15.76
CA TYR A 200 6.84 26.68 -14.47
C TYR A 200 7.97 26.66 -13.43
N SER A 201 8.20 27.81 -12.79
CA SER A 201 9.13 27.95 -11.66
C SER A 201 8.33 28.05 -10.37
N VAL A 202 8.52 27.08 -9.47
CA VAL A 202 7.84 27.06 -8.17
C VAL A 202 8.45 28.12 -7.26
N ASP A 203 7.63 29.06 -6.80
CA ASP A 203 8.02 29.97 -5.72
C ASP A 203 8.08 29.19 -4.39
N LEU A 204 9.28 29.12 -3.81
CA LEU A 204 9.54 28.42 -2.55
C LEU A 204 9.16 29.26 -1.31
N GLN A 205 9.09 30.59 -1.45
CA GLN A 205 8.85 31.52 -0.35
C GLN A 205 7.37 31.80 -0.11
N LYS A 206 6.50 31.57 -1.12
CA LYS A 206 5.05 31.87 -1.05
C LYS A 206 4.31 31.33 0.18
N ASN A 207 4.72 30.15 0.68
CA ASN A 207 4.03 29.44 1.76
C ASN A 207 4.71 29.62 3.13
N TYR A 208 5.70 30.51 3.26
CA TYR A 208 6.32 30.79 4.55
C TYR A 208 5.32 31.45 5.50
N THR A 209 5.37 31.05 6.76
CA THR A 209 4.56 31.65 7.83
C THR A 209 5.50 32.50 8.68
N LEU A 210 5.54 33.80 8.41
CA LEU A 210 6.38 34.78 9.10
C LEU A 210 5.52 35.72 9.96
N ALA A 211 6.16 36.48 10.85
CA ALA A 211 5.46 37.47 11.68
C ALA A 211 4.85 38.61 10.84
N ASN A 212 5.53 39.00 9.76
CA ASN A 212 5.01 39.92 8.75
C ASN A 212 5.09 39.26 7.38
N ASP A 213 3.99 39.26 6.64
CA ASP A 213 3.89 38.67 5.31
C ASP A 213 4.67 39.46 4.25
N GLU A 214 4.94 40.74 4.48
CA GLU A 214 5.71 41.59 3.55
C GLU A 214 7.17 41.13 3.41
N TRP A 215 7.74 40.56 4.47
CA TRP A 215 9.15 40.16 4.53
C TRP A 215 9.43 38.81 3.85
N LYS A 216 8.41 38.14 3.29
CA LYS A 216 8.57 36.80 2.67
C LYS A 216 9.59 36.79 1.53
N TYR A 217 9.69 37.90 0.82
CA TYR A 217 10.51 38.04 -0.37
C TYR A 217 11.82 38.82 -0.14
N ASP A 218 12.12 39.13 1.13
CA ASP A 218 13.36 39.82 1.47
C ASP A 218 14.57 38.91 1.21
N LYS A 219 15.62 39.51 0.67
CA LYS A 219 16.88 38.81 0.40
C LYS A 219 17.72 38.75 1.66
N ILE A 220 17.89 37.56 2.20
CA ILE A 220 18.75 37.33 3.36
C ILE A 220 20.21 37.44 2.90
N PRO A 221 21.00 38.37 3.46
CA PRO A 221 22.43 38.42 3.18
C PRO A 221 23.11 37.21 3.85
N GLU A 222 23.92 36.47 3.10
CA GLU A 222 24.56 35.24 3.59
C GLU A 222 26.00 35.46 4.06
N ILE A 223 26.75 36.34 3.39
CA ILE A 223 28.18 36.54 3.59
C ILE A 223 28.51 38.03 3.72
N TRP A 224 29.34 38.37 4.69
CA TRP A 224 29.89 39.72 4.90
C TRP A 224 31.38 39.65 5.25
N ASN A 225 32.24 40.32 4.48
CA ASN A 225 33.69 40.40 4.71
C ASN A 225 34.38 39.04 5.00
N GLY A 226 34.00 37.99 4.26
CA GLY A 226 34.57 36.65 4.42
C GLY A 226 34.03 35.85 5.61
N LYS A 227 33.03 36.38 6.34
CA LYS A 227 32.33 35.71 7.44
C LYS A 227 30.88 35.40 7.03
N ASN A 228 30.32 34.29 7.51
CA ASN A 228 28.92 33.98 7.27
C ASN A 228 28.05 34.74 8.28
N ILE A 229 26.92 35.28 7.83
CA ILE A 229 26.02 36.05 8.70
C ILE A 229 25.23 35.13 9.64
N TYR A 230 24.88 33.93 9.19
CA TYR A 230 24.16 32.94 10.01
C TYR A 230 24.91 32.57 11.30
N ASP A 231 26.25 32.66 11.31
CA ASP A 231 27.08 32.39 12.50
C ASP A 231 26.87 33.43 13.61
N TYR A 232 26.29 34.59 13.27
CA TYR A 232 26.04 35.72 14.16
C TYR A 232 24.54 35.99 14.37
N VAL A 233 23.64 35.10 13.93
CA VAL A 233 22.19 35.25 14.20
C VAL A 233 21.89 34.73 15.60
N ASP A 234 21.70 35.65 16.54
CA ASP A 234 21.35 35.35 17.93
C ASP A 234 20.25 36.32 18.40
N PRO A 235 19.15 35.82 19.01
CA PRO A 235 18.12 36.67 19.60
C PRO A 235 18.65 37.74 20.57
N ASP A 236 19.76 37.47 21.26
CA ASP A 236 20.32 38.34 22.30
C ASP A 236 21.61 39.06 21.84
N ILE A 237 21.83 39.22 20.52
CA ILE A 237 23.07 39.80 19.98
C ILE A 237 23.36 41.22 20.48
N GLU A 238 22.34 42.06 20.62
CA GLU A 238 22.50 43.44 21.09
C GLU A 238 23.01 43.49 22.54
N ALA A 239 22.56 42.56 23.39
CA ALA A 239 23.02 42.47 24.77
C ALA A 239 24.48 41.99 24.85
N LYS A 240 24.87 41.03 24.00
CA LYS A 240 26.26 40.56 23.90
C LYS A 240 27.18 41.66 23.36
N LEU A 241 26.71 42.45 22.40
CA LEU A 241 27.46 43.57 21.84
C LEU A 241 27.69 44.66 22.90
N ALA A 242 26.65 45.04 23.64
CA ALA A 242 26.76 46.04 24.70
C ALA A 242 27.78 45.65 25.79
N ALA A 243 27.82 44.37 26.19
CA ALA A 243 28.81 43.88 27.15
C ALA A 243 30.25 43.92 26.61
N LEU A 244 30.43 43.69 25.30
CA LEU A 244 31.74 43.76 24.65
C LEU A 244 32.21 45.21 24.46
N GLU A 245 31.29 46.13 24.15
CA GLU A 245 31.58 47.56 24.08
C GLU A 245 32.00 48.11 25.46
N GLU A 246 31.35 47.69 26.56
CA GLU A 246 31.77 48.06 27.92
C GLU A 246 33.17 47.52 28.28
N GLU A 247 33.51 46.31 27.80
CA GLU A 247 34.85 45.74 27.97
C GLU A 247 35.91 46.52 27.18
N GLU A 248 35.64 46.88 25.92
CA GLU A 248 36.53 47.68 25.08
C GLU A 248 36.73 49.10 25.65
N GLU A 249 35.68 49.78 26.12
CA GLU A 249 35.78 51.10 26.76
C GLU A 249 36.70 51.07 27.99
N LYS A 250 36.64 49.98 28.76
CA LYS A 250 37.52 49.78 29.91
C LYS A 250 38.97 49.56 29.49
N LEU A 251 39.22 48.79 28.42
CA LEU A 251 40.56 48.57 27.87
C LEU A 251 41.18 49.86 27.31
N GLU A 252 40.38 50.68 26.63
CA GLU A 252 40.79 52.00 26.13
C GLU A 252 41.13 52.96 27.28
N ALA A 253 40.30 53.02 28.32
CA ALA A 253 40.55 53.87 29.49
C ALA A 253 41.83 53.49 30.25
N ASP A 254 42.19 52.20 30.22
CA ASP A 254 43.43 51.68 30.81
C ASP A 254 44.67 51.92 29.90
N GLY A 255 44.51 52.52 28.72
CA GLY A 255 45.58 52.86 27.79
C GLY A 255 46.14 51.66 27.00
N PHE A 256 45.38 50.56 26.89
CA PHE A 256 45.85 49.32 26.25
C PHE A 256 46.22 49.48 24.78
N TYR A 257 45.55 50.40 24.07
CA TYR A 257 45.76 50.68 22.65
C TYR A 257 46.66 51.89 22.36
N ASP A 258 47.23 52.53 23.38
CA ASP A 258 48.21 53.59 23.18
C ASP A 258 49.49 52.96 22.60
N SER A 259 49.64 53.05 21.27
CA SER A 259 50.90 52.69 20.62
C SER A 259 51.94 53.76 20.98
N ASP A 260 52.84 53.41 21.89
CA ASP A 260 53.96 54.25 22.29
C ASP A 260 54.94 54.37 21.12
N ASP A 261 54.62 55.22 20.14
CA ASP A 261 55.61 55.72 19.18
C ASP A 261 56.48 56.72 19.95
N SER A 262 57.43 56.17 20.72
CA SER A 262 58.45 56.97 21.39
C SER A 262 59.14 57.84 20.35
N VAL A 263 59.03 59.16 20.48
CA VAL A 263 59.75 60.11 19.64
C VAL A 263 61.25 59.80 19.79
N GLU A 264 61.89 59.33 18.73
CA GLU A 264 63.32 58.96 18.71
C GLU A 264 64.16 60.14 19.20
N ASP A 265 64.96 59.92 20.24
CA ASP A 265 65.82 60.97 20.77
C ASP A 265 66.94 61.27 19.75
N ALA A 266 67.46 62.51 19.72
CA ALA A 266 68.37 62.95 18.64
C ALA A 266 69.66 62.12 18.53
N GLU A 267 70.12 61.53 19.64
CA GLU A 267 71.27 60.62 19.67
C GLU A 267 70.96 59.27 19.01
N ASP A 268 69.78 58.70 19.24
CA ASP A 268 69.37 57.42 18.66
C ASP A 268 69.15 57.53 17.14
N ALA A 269 68.61 58.66 16.67
CA ALA A 269 68.51 58.98 15.25
C ALA A 269 69.90 59.09 14.58
N GLU A 270 70.88 59.72 15.24
CA GLU A 270 72.26 59.79 14.75
C GLU A 270 72.94 58.41 14.70
N ILE A 271 72.72 57.56 15.71
CA ILE A 271 73.28 56.21 15.76
C ILE A 271 72.69 55.37 14.62
N ARG A 272 71.39 55.47 14.35
CA ARG A 272 70.73 54.79 13.24
C ARG A 272 71.26 55.25 11.88
N MET A 273 71.40 56.56 11.70
CA MET A 273 71.96 57.15 10.47
C MET A 273 73.41 56.69 10.22
N LYS A 274 74.25 56.65 11.27
CA LYS A 274 75.63 56.12 11.16
C LYS A 274 75.64 54.62 10.88
N ALA A 275 74.73 53.84 11.46
CA ALA A 275 74.62 52.40 11.22
C ALA A 275 74.21 52.08 9.78
N ASP A 276 73.28 52.85 9.20
CA ASP A 276 72.88 52.69 7.80
C ASP A 276 74.00 53.11 6.84
N LEU A 277 74.72 54.19 7.13
CA LEU A 277 75.93 54.61 6.40
C LEU A 277 77.07 53.57 6.43
N ILE A 278 77.13 52.73 7.46
CA ILE A 278 78.08 51.60 7.56
C ILE A 278 77.55 50.38 6.79
N ARG A 279 76.23 50.16 6.74
CA ARG A 279 75.61 49.06 5.99
C ARG A 279 75.69 49.22 4.47
N ASP A 280 75.63 50.45 3.99
CA ASP A 280 75.74 50.78 2.56
C ASP A 280 77.19 50.89 2.06
N LYS A 281 78.17 50.71 2.95
CA LYS A 281 79.61 50.76 2.63
C LYS A 281 80.22 49.37 2.53
#